data_AF-A0A410WPZ4-F1
#
_entry.id   AF-A0A410WPZ4-F1
#
_cell.length_a   1.000
_cell.length_b   1.000
_cell.length_c   1.000
_cell.angle_alpha   90.00
_cell.angle_beta   90.00
_cell.angle_gamma   90.00
#
_symmetry.space_group_name_H-M   'P 1'
#
loop_
_entity.id
_entity.type
_entity.pdbx_description
1 polymer ?
#
loop_
_entity_poly.entity_id
_entity_poly.type
_entity_poly.pdbx_seq_one_letter_code
_entity_poly.pdbx_strand_id
1 'polypeptide(L)'
;MNLMELRIPQGFAIYYNRFYDVEPISDPNEDDFLTNWTFFTQDLLQISKMELEKGSWNVPKDENRRIHILLGWHPDSRASGEYGLAITNGKWDTLMEISSRDRFEIKQTLEKWLEKLNEDQNYLKNG
;
A
#
# COMPACT_ATOMS: atom_id res chain seq x y z
N MET A 1 2.54 -19.75 0.61
CA MET A 1 1.86 -18.56 1.14
C MET A 1 0.90 -18.03 0.10
N ASN A 2 -0.22 -17.44 0.53
CA ASN A 2 -1.16 -16.74 -0.34
C ASN A 2 -0.97 -15.23 -0.19
N LEU A 3 -1.27 -14.48 -1.25
CA LEU A 3 -1.40 -13.03 -1.14
C LEU A 3 -2.54 -12.71 -0.16
N MET A 4 -2.41 -11.58 0.54
CA MET A 4 -3.51 -11.03 1.32
C MET A 4 -4.69 -10.79 0.40
N GLU A 5 -5.86 -11.31 0.76
CA GLU A 5 -7.08 -11.08 -0.01
C GLU A 5 -7.50 -9.61 0.13
N LEU A 6 -7.58 -8.87 -0.97
CA LEU A 6 -7.94 -7.45 -0.96
C LEU A 6 -9.23 -7.20 -1.74
N ARG A 7 -10.16 -6.45 -1.14
CA ARG A 7 -11.31 -5.88 -1.84
C ARG A 7 -10.90 -4.58 -2.51
N ILE A 8 -10.73 -4.63 -3.83
CA ILE A 8 -10.31 -3.48 -4.63
C ILE A 8 -11.50 -3.04 -5.49
N PRO A 9 -12.08 -1.85 -5.26
CA PRO A 9 -13.10 -1.28 -6.12
C PRO A 9 -12.58 -1.04 -7.55
N GLN A 10 -13.47 -0.70 -8.47
CA GLN A 10 -13.06 -0.31 -9.82
C GLN A 10 -12.20 0.97 -9.83
N GLY A 11 -11.47 1.19 -10.93
CA GLY A 11 -10.73 2.43 -11.13
C GLY A 11 -9.43 2.54 -10.34
N PHE A 12 -8.76 1.41 -10.15
CA PHE A 12 -7.42 1.30 -9.59
C PHE A 12 -6.54 0.41 -10.48
N ALA A 13 -5.31 0.82 -10.69
CA ALA A 13 -4.27 0.04 -11.35
C ALA A 13 -3.31 -0.50 -10.29
N ILE A 14 -3.11 -1.82 -10.26
CA ILE A 14 -2.14 -2.47 -9.38
C ILE A 14 -0.85 -2.62 -10.18
N TYR A 15 0.20 -1.89 -9.81
CA TYR A 15 1.49 -1.98 -10.48
C TYR A 15 2.32 -3.15 -9.96
N TYR A 16 2.23 -3.41 -8.66
CA TYR A 16 3.02 -4.42 -7.98
C TYR A 16 2.30 -4.87 -6.72
N ASN A 17 2.33 -6.19 -6.44
CA ASN A 17 1.74 -6.77 -5.23
C ASN A 17 2.55 -7.98 -4.75
N ARG A 18 3.13 -7.85 -3.56
CA ARG A 18 3.76 -8.88 -2.74
C ARG A 18 3.31 -8.76 -1.28
N PHE A 19 2.11 -8.26 -1.03
CA PHE A 19 1.56 -8.25 0.31
C PHE A 19 0.98 -9.65 0.63
N TYR A 20 1.76 -10.48 1.30
CA TYR A 20 1.39 -11.86 1.65
C TYR A 20 0.75 -11.95 3.05
N ASP A 21 -0.15 -12.91 3.21
CA ASP A 21 -0.69 -13.29 4.53
C ASP A 21 0.33 -14.19 5.25
N VAL A 22 1.34 -13.55 5.85
CA VAL A 22 2.44 -14.21 6.56
C VAL A 22 2.92 -13.35 7.74
N GLU A 23 3.35 -14.01 8.82
CA GLU A 23 3.96 -13.36 9.98
C GLU A 23 5.48 -13.20 9.81
N PRO A 24 6.09 -12.12 10.34
CA PRO A 24 7.55 -11.99 10.39
C PRO A 24 8.15 -13.05 11.33
N ILE A 25 9.21 -13.73 10.88
CA ILE A 25 9.92 -14.75 11.65
C ILE A 25 11.34 -14.25 11.93
N SER A 26 11.63 -13.91 13.19
CA SER A 26 12.98 -13.51 13.62
C SER A 26 14.00 -14.62 13.36
N ASP A 27 15.16 -14.24 12.83
CA ASP A 27 16.30 -15.14 12.71
C ASP A 27 16.94 -15.40 14.09
N PRO A 28 17.12 -16.66 14.51
CA PRO A 28 17.74 -16.95 15.79
C PRO A 28 19.26 -16.71 15.82
N ASN A 29 19.90 -16.54 14.66
CA ASN A 29 21.35 -16.40 14.53
C ASN A 29 21.81 -14.98 14.14
N GLU A 30 20.89 -14.12 13.70
CA GLU A 30 21.18 -12.75 13.29
C GLU A 30 20.27 -11.76 14.02
N ASP A 31 20.88 -10.82 14.73
CA ASP A 31 20.14 -9.82 15.50
C ASP A 31 19.28 -8.95 14.59
N ASP A 32 18.02 -8.80 14.98
CA ASP A 32 17.02 -8.00 14.29
C ASP A 32 16.79 -8.33 12.81
N PHE A 33 17.13 -9.52 12.32
CA PHE A 33 16.87 -9.94 10.93
C PHE A 33 15.71 -10.95 10.84
N LEU A 34 15.07 -11.03 9.67
CA LEU A 34 13.98 -11.97 9.41
C LEU A 34 14.47 -13.16 8.57
N THR A 35 14.22 -14.38 9.03
CA THR A 35 14.50 -15.58 8.20
C THR A 35 13.65 -15.58 6.92
N ASN A 36 12.45 -15.00 6.98
CA ASN A 36 11.54 -14.87 5.85
C ASN A 36 11.51 -13.44 5.26
N TRP A 37 12.64 -12.73 5.32
CA TRP A 37 12.79 -11.32 4.91
C TRP A 37 12.26 -10.99 3.50
N THR A 38 12.23 -11.95 2.58
CA THR A 38 11.75 -11.72 1.20
C THR A 38 10.29 -11.30 1.12
N PHE A 39 9.51 -11.46 2.19
CA PHE A 39 8.13 -10.99 2.33
C PHE A 39 8.00 -9.63 3.02
N PHE A 40 9.11 -9.07 3.50
CA PHE A 40 9.16 -7.90 4.39
C PHE A 40 10.18 -6.87 3.86
N THR A 41 9.94 -6.41 2.64
CA THR A 41 10.74 -5.38 1.96
C THR A 41 10.03 -4.02 1.96
N GLN A 42 10.74 -2.93 1.64
CA GLN A 42 10.13 -1.60 1.52
C GLN A 42 9.08 -1.50 0.41
N ASP A 43 9.15 -2.38 -0.60
CA ASP A 43 8.18 -2.42 -1.69
C ASP A 43 7.32 -3.69 -1.58
N LEU A 44 6.11 -3.57 -1.02
CA LEU A 44 5.13 -4.66 -0.92
C LEU A 44 3.91 -4.45 -1.81
N LEU A 45 3.41 -3.22 -1.95
CA LEU A 45 2.24 -2.93 -2.78
C LEU A 45 2.36 -1.54 -3.40
N GLN A 46 2.00 -1.42 -4.67
CA GLN A 46 1.80 -0.14 -5.32
C GLN A 46 0.50 -0.16 -6.12
N ILE A 47 -0.42 0.73 -5.74
CA ILE A 47 -1.70 0.94 -6.44
C ILE A 47 -1.76 2.40 -6.89
N SER A 48 -2.37 2.66 -8.04
CA SER A 48 -2.67 4.01 -8.50
C SER A 48 -4.13 4.19 -8.81
N LYS A 49 -4.67 5.35 -8.42
CA LYS A 49 -6.02 5.73 -8.81
C LYS A 49 -6.07 5.96 -10.32
N MET A 50 -7.07 5.37 -10.96
CA MET A 50 -7.39 5.63 -12.36
C MET A 50 -8.60 6.57 -12.47
N GLU A 51 -8.70 7.24 -13.59
CA GLU A 51 -9.83 8.08 -13.97
C GLU A 51 -10.49 7.53 -15.23
N LEU A 52 -11.81 7.68 -15.33
CA LEU A 52 -12.58 7.26 -16.50
C LEU A 52 -12.59 8.40 -17.52
N GLU A 53 -11.80 8.27 -18.57
CA GLU A 53 -11.72 9.23 -19.67
C GLU A 53 -12.27 8.61 -20.95
N LYS A 54 -13.35 9.20 -21.49
CA LYS A 54 -14.01 8.72 -22.72
C LYS A 54 -14.36 7.22 -22.69
N GLY A 55 -14.81 6.73 -21.53
CA GLY A 55 -15.20 5.33 -21.34
C GLY A 55 -14.02 4.36 -21.13
N SER A 56 -12.79 4.86 -21.02
CA SER A 56 -11.61 4.04 -20.74
C SER A 56 -10.95 4.46 -19.42
N TRP A 57 -10.59 3.49 -18.58
CA TRP A 57 -9.83 3.75 -17.37
C TRP A 57 -8.37 4.05 -17.73
N ASN A 58 -7.87 5.18 -17.27
CA ASN A 58 -6.48 5.59 -17.48
C ASN A 58 -5.87 6.08 -16.17
N VAL A 59 -4.58 5.80 -15.96
CA VAL A 59 -3.83 6.50 -14.91
C VAL A 59 -3.53 7.92 -15.41
N PRO A 60 -3.84 8.97 -14.63
CA PRO A 60 -3.67 10.35 -15.07
C PRO A 60 -2.22 10.62 -15.50
N LYS A 61 -2.05 11.22 -16.68
CA LYS A 61 -0.70 11.57 -17.16
C LYS A 61 -0.11 12.74 -16.39
N ASP A 62 -0.94 13.70 -16.01
CA ASP A 62 -0.59 14.85 -15.17
C ASP A 62 -0.31 14.42 -13.73
N GLU A 63 0.91 14.68 -13.26
CA GLU A 63 1.37 14.34 -11.92
C GLU A 63 0.52 14.99 -10.82
N ASN A 64 -0.05 16.18 -11.06
CA ASN A 64 -0.84 16.89 -10.04
C ASN A 64 -2.19 16.20 -9.80
N ARG A 65 -2.58 15.24 -10.65
CA ARG A 65 -3.81 14.46 -10.55
C ARG A 65 -3.54 13.01 -10.15
N ARG A 66 -2.28 12.59 -10.06
CA ARG A 66 -1.95 11.22 -9.66
C ARG A 66 -2.09 11.07 -8.16
N ILE A 67 -2.68 9.94 -7.78
CA ILE A 67 -2.74 9.45 -6.41
C ILE A 67 -2.23 8.02 -6.41
N HIS A 68 -1.28 7.75 -5.51
CA HIS A 68 -0.69 6.44 -5.31
C HIS A 68 -0.98 5.95 -3.90
N ILE A 69 -1.16 4.64 -3.74
CA ILE A 69 -1.17 3.96 -2.45
C ILE A 69 0.04 3.04 -2.42
N LEU A 70 0.86 3.17 -1.39
CA LEU A 70 2.11 2.46 -1.19
C LEU A 70 2.03 1.66 0.10
N LEU A 71 2.55 0.43 0.07
CA LEU A 71 2.75 -0.39 1.25
C LEU A 71 4.18 -0.93 1.25
N GLY A 72 4.84 -0.83 2.39
CA GLY A 72 6.18 -1.34 2.62
C GLY A 72 6.34 -1.86 4.04
N TRP A 73 7.43 -2.61 4.28
CA TRP A 73 7.90 -2.95 5.61
C TRP A 73 9.16 -2.15 5.95
N HIS A 74 9.15 -1.45 7.08
CA HIS A 74 10.23 -0.53 7.48
C HIS A 74 10.64 -0.74 8.94
N PRO A 75 11.94 -0.87 9.26
CA PRO A 75 13.06 -0.97 8.32
C PRO A 75 13.05 -2.29 7.52
N ASP A 76 13.61 -2.26 6.32
CA ASP A 76 13.62 -3.40 5.40
C ASP A 76 14.22 -4.65 6.05
N SER A 77 13.55 -5.80 5.90
CA SER A 77 14.02 -7.10 6.37
C SER A 77 14.24 -7.22 7.89
N ARG A 78 13.86 -6.21 8.68
CA ARG A 78 14.11 -6.18 10.13
C ARG A 78 12.95 -6.75 10.93
N ALA A 79 13.27 -7.50 11.99
CA ALA A 79 12.28 -8.06 12.89
C ALA A 79 11.56 -6.98 13.70
N SER A 80 12.25 -5.88 13.98
CA SER A 80 11.76 -4.66 14.61
C SER A 80 10.87 -3.80 13.70
N GLY A 81 10.83 -4.09 12.40
CA GLY A 81 10.08 -3.30 11.43
C GLY A 81 8.56 -3.41 11.57
N GLU A 82 7.86 -2.61 10.80
CA GLU A 82 6.40 -2.63 10.72
C GLU A 82 5.93 -2.24 9.32
N TYR A 83 4.67 -2.50 9.02
CA TYR A 83 4.09 -2.06 7.77
C TYR A 83 3.89 -0.54 7.81
N GLY A 84 4.33 0.15 6.76
CA GLY A 84 3.98 1.54 6.47
C GLY A 84 3.04 1.58 5.27
N LEU A 85 1.82 2.08 5.48
CA LEU A 85 0.82 2.28 4.43
C LEU A 85 0.64 3.78 4.21
N ALA A 86 0.82 4.25 2.97
CA ALA A 86 0.75 5.67 2.64
C ALA A 86 -0.06 5.95 1.37
N ILE A 87 -0.72 7.10 1.34
CA ILE A 87 -1.25 7.74 0.14
C ILE A 87 -0.31 8.87 -0.24
N THR A 88 0.12 8.93 -1.50
CA THR A 88 0.96 10.02 -2.02
C THR A 88 0.32 10.67 -3.25
N ASN A 89 0.67 11.93 -3.50
CA ASN A 89 0.38 12.59 -4.78
C ASN A 89 1.39 12.15 -5.86
N GLY A 90 1.26 12.62 -7.11
CA GLY A 90 2.21 12.30 -8.18
C GLY A 90 3.62 12.88 -8.03
N LYS A 91 3.84 13.74 -7.03
CA LYS A 91 5.16 14.27 -6.64
C LYS A 91 5.78 13.50 -5.48
N TRP A 92 5.11 12.45 -5.01
CA TRP A 92 5.50 11.61 -3.87
C TRP A 92 5.42 12.28 -2.50
N ASP A 93 4.68 13.38 -2.40
CA ASP A 93 4.37 13.95 -1.08
C ASP A 93 3.33 13.06 -0.39
N THR A 94 3.60 12.67 0.87
CA THR A 94 2.66 11.93 1.71
C THR A 94 1.46 12.79 2.05
N LEU A 95 0.27 12.30 1.72
CA LEU A 95 -1.02 12.93 2.03
C LEU A 95 -1.68 12.29 3.25
N MET A 96 -1.43 11.00 3.48
CA MET A 96 -1.97 10.23 4.60
C MET A 96 -1.08 9.01 4.81
N GLU A 97 -0.80 8.66 6.06
CA GLU A 97 -0.04 7.46 6.40
C GLU A 97 -0.50 6.84 7.70
N ILE A 98 -0.31 5.53 7.81
CA ILE A 98 -0.36 4.80 9.08
C ILE A 98 0.80 3.81 9.12
N SER A 99 1.20 3.43 10.33
CA SER A 99 2.05 2.27 10.53
C SER A 99 1.41 1.29 11.52
N SER A 100 1.63 0.00 11.29
CA SER A 100 1.18 -1.05 12.19
C SER A 100 1.92 -2.35 11.90
N ARG A 101 2.13 -3.17 12.92
CA ARG A 101 2.61 -4.55 12.75
C ARG A 101 1.46 -5.52 12.40
N ASP A 102 0.21 -5.13 12.65
CA ASP A 102 -0.95 -5.96 12.34
C ASP A 102 -1.33 -5.81 10.86
N ARG A 103 -1.01 -6.85 10.09
CA ARG A 103 -1.36 -6.90 8.65
C ARG A 103 -2.87 -6.84 8.39
N PHE A 104 -3.71 -7.25 9.34
CA PHE A 104 -5.17 -7.15 9.19
C PHE A 104 -5.67 -5.72 9.41
N GLU A 105 -5.03 -4.95 10.30
CA GLU A 105 -5.28 -3.52 10.45
C GLU A 105 -4.88 -2.76 9.17
N ILE A 106 -3.70 -3.08 8.62
CA ILE A 106 -3.22 -2.53 7.35
C ILE A 106 -4.17 -2.87 6.22
N LYS A 107 -4.60 -4.14 6.11
CA LYS A 107 -5.60 -4.58 5.13
C LYS A 107 -6.89 -3.77 5.24
N GLN A 108 -7.47 -3.68 6.43
CA GLN A 108 -8.73 -2.98 6.64
C GLN A 108 -8.61 -1.49 6.30
N THR A 109 -7.49 -0.87 6.65
CA THR A 109 -7.23 0.53 6.34
C THR A 109 -7.06 0.77 4.84
N LEU A 110 -6.28 -0.09 4.17
CA LEU A 110 -6.11 -0.06 2.72
C LEU A 110 -7.45 -0.19 1.99
N GLU A 111 -8.27 -1.18 2.34
CA GLU A 111 -9.59 -1.39 1.73
C GLU A 111 -10.50 -0.17 1.96
N LYS A 112 -10.50 0.41 3.16
CA LYS A 112 -11.26 1.63 3.48
C LYS A 112 -10.78 2.84 2.66
N TRP A 113 -9.47 3.00 2.47
CA TRP A 113 -8.93 4.08 1.66
C TRP A 113 -9.28 3.91 0.17
N LEU A 114 -9.19 2.69 -0.34
CA LEU A 114 -9.61 2.36 -1.71
C LEU A 114 -11.09 2.67 -1.94
N GLU A 115 -11.96 2.29 -1.00
CA GLU A 115 -13.40 2.59 -1.05
C GLU A 115 -13.66 4.10 -1.07
N LYS A 116 -13.09 4.85 -0.12
CA LYS A 116 -13.28 6.30 -0.07
C LYS A 116 -12.75 7.05 -1.28
N LEU A 117 -11.59 6.66 -1.81
CA LEU A 117 -11.04 7.24 -3.04
C LEU A 117 -11.87 6.88 -4.28
N ASN A 118 -12.63 5.79 -4.23
CA ASN A 118 -13.58 5.46 -5.28
C ASN A 118 -14.82 6.35 -5.21
N GLU A 119 -15.35 6.58 -4.01
CA GLU A 119 -16.59 7.33 -3.77
C GLU A 119 -16.43 8.86 -3.84
N ASP A 120 -15.34 9.41 -3.31
CA ASP A 120 -15.12 10.86 -3.19
C ASP A 120 -13.79 11.29 -3.82
N GLN A 121 -13.89 11.96 -4.97
CA GLN A 121 -12.75 12.53 -5.69
C GLN A 121 -12.04 13.67 -4.92
N ASN A 122 -12.62 14.17 -3.82
CA ASN A 122 -12.04 15.20 -2.96
C ASN A 122 -11.65 14.67 -1.56
N TYR A 123 -11.68 13.36 -1.32
CA TYR A 123 -11.42 12.76 -0.01
C TYR A 123 -10.15 13.30 0.68
N LEU A 124 -9.11 13.54 -0.10
CA LEU A 124 -7.79 13.96 0.37
C LEU A 124 -7.66 15.46 0.68
N LYS A 125 -8.71 16.27 0.46
CA LYS A 125 -8.70 17.72 0.74
C LYS A 125 -9.21 18.09 2.13
N ASN A 126 -9.81 17.13 2.85
CA ASN A 126 -10.49 17.34 4.13
C ASN A 126 -9.84 16.59 5.30
N GLY A 127 -8.64 16.02 5.10
CA GLY A 127 -7.88 15.25 6.08
C GLY A 127 -6.72 16.04 6.67
#